data_AF-A0A4R6VNB9-F1
#
_entry.id   AF-A0A4R6VNB9-F1
#
_cell.length_a   1.000
_cell.length_b   1.000
_cell.length_c   1.000
_cell.angle_alpha   90.00
_cell.angle_beta   90.00
_cell.angle_gamma   90.00
#
_symmetry.space_group_name_H-M   'P 1'
#
loop_
_entity.id
_entity.type
_entity.pdbx_description
1 polymer ?
#
loop_
_entity_poly.entity_id
_entity_poly.type
_entity_poly.pdbx_seq_one_letter_code
_entity_poly.pdbx_strand_id
1 'polypeptide(L)'
;MTSLLTGLLRGTAAGAAGTTALNVATQTDMALRARPASDTPVETVSALVDRVDVAVPGRRRERRHRLEGLGGLAGSATGVAVGAVAGALRSAGVRLPAVLGVPALGAAAMLASDLPTARLGLTDPRRWSSVDWAADVVPHLAYGVATHATLASTFRAEDRERAEHPERFPRPATTGALARAVALGAATGARSTFGSAAIAWRACPDDRGPGRVLAGRFGRGAATLGALGEAAGDKHPAVPPRTAPPGLAPRLTLAAGGADAIARRDGYEVGPGVLVATAAAAGAAFGGVQLRAAAQERFGSDLPGAFAEDALAALLAWWGAGRAR
;
A
#
# COMPACT_ATOMS: atom_id res chain seq x y z
N MET A 1 -20.24 0.31 -5.11
CA MET A 1 -19.90 0.13 -3.68
C MET A 1 -20.10 -1.32 -3.21
N THR A 2 -21.11 -2.05 -3.72
CA THR A 2 -21.37 -3.46 -3.40
C THR A 2 -20.18 -4.40 -3.64
N SER A 3 -19.44 -4.25 -4.74
CA SER A 3 -18.28 -5.12 -5.05
C SER A 3 -17.08 -4.95 -4.10
N LEU A 4 -16.79 -3.73 -3.63
CA LEU A 4 -15.68 -3.50 -2.69
C LEU A 4 -15.98 -4.07 -1.30
N LEU A 5 -17.21 -3.88 -0.81
CA LEU A 5 -17.63 -4.45 0.47
C LEU A 5 -17.61 -5.98 0.43
N THR A 6 -18.12 -6.59 -0.64
CA THR A 6 -18.04 -8.05 -0.83
C THR A 6 -16.59 -8.51 -0.89
N GLY A 7 -15.71 -7.77 -1.57
CA GLY A 7 -14.28 -8.08 -1.59
C GLY A 7 -13.63 -8.00 -0.21
N LEU A 8 -13.94 -6.96 0.57
CA LEU A 8 -13.48 -6.84 1.96
C LEU A 8 -13.94 -8.03 2.81
N LEU A 9 -15.21 -8.42 2.73
CA LEU A 9 -15.76 -9.54 3.51
C LEU A 9 -15.17 -10.91 3.10
N ARG A 10 -14.98 -11.15 1.80
CA ARG A 10 -14.26 -12.36 1.35
C ARG A 10 -12.80 -12.33 1.80
N GLY A 11 -12.19 -11.15 1.78
CA GLY A 11 -10.85 -10.91 2.27
C GLY A 11 -10.69 -11.17 3.76
N THR A 12 -11.62 -10.70 4.61
CA THR A 12 -11.57 -10.97 6.05
C THR A 12 -11.67 -12.46 6.33
N ALA A 13 -12.54 -13.19 5.64
CA ALA A 13 -12.63 -14.64 5.72
C ALA A 13 -11.33 -15.33 5.28
N ALA A 14 -10.71 -14.86 4.20
CA ALA A 14 -9.42 -15.38 3.73
C ALA A 14 -8.26 -15.07 4.71
N GLY A 15 -8.27 -13.90 5.34
CA GLY A 15 -7.32 -13.52 6.37
C GLY A 15 -7.46 -14.40 7.62
N ALA A 16 -8.69 -14.69 8.04
CA ALA A 16 -8.96 -15.62 9.15
C ALA A 16 -8.49 -17.05 8.85
N ALA A 17 -8.71 -17.54 7.62
CA ALA A 17 -8.18 -18.83 7.18
C ALA A 17 -6.64 -18.85 7.19
N GLY A 18 -6.02 -17.76 6.71
CA GLY A 18 -4.57 -17.56 6.78
C GLY A 18 -4.03 -17.59 8.20
N THR A 19 -4.61 -16.80 9.10
CA THR A 19 -4.23 -16.76 10.52
C THR A 19 -4.35 -18.13 11.17
N THR A 20 -5.39 -18.90 10.82
CA THR A 20 -5.56 -20.28 11.30
C THR A 20 -4.41 -21.17 10.83
N ALA A 21 -4.05 -21.12 9.54
CA ALA A 21 -2.93 -21.90 9.00
C ALA A 21 -1.58 -21.50 9.62
N LEU A 22 -1.36 -20.21 9.83
CA LEU A 22 -0.18 -19.68 10.52
C LEU A 22 -0.10 -20.23 11.95
N ASN A 23 -1.18 -20.11 12.72
CA ASN A 23 -1.23 -20.60 14.09
C ASN A 23 -1.00 -22.10 14.19
N VAL A 24 -1.53 -22.89 13.24
CA VAL A 24 -1.26 -24.33 13.16
C VAL A 24 0.22 -24.57 12.92
N ALA A 25 0.83 -23.92 11.91
CA ALA A 25 2.25 -24.08 11.61
C ALA A 25 3.15 -23.73 12.82
N THR A 26 2.87 -22.59 13.47
CA THR A 26 3.60 -22.15 14.66
C THR A 26 3.45 -23.13 15.82
N GLN A 27 2.24 -23.61 16.10
CA GLN A 27 2.00 -24.55 17.20
C GLN A 27 2.59 -25.94 16.92
N THR A 28 2.54 -26.41 15.68
CA THR A 28 3.21 -27.64 15.27
C THR A 28 4.72 -27.54 15.46
N ASP A 29 5.34 -26.42 15.06
CA ASP A 29 6.77 -26.19 15.30
C ASP A 29 7.13 -26.17 16.79
N MET A 30 6.33 -25.49 17.62
CA MET A 30 6.50 -25.50 19.08
C MET A 30 6.40 -26.92 19.67
N ALA A 31 5.42 -27.71 19.23
CA ALA A 31 5.20 -29.07 19.70
C ALA A 31 6.33 -30.02 19.27
N LEU A 32 6.80 -29.93 18.02
CA LEU A 32 7.84 -30.81 17.48
C LEU A 32 9.23 -30.48 18.01
N ARG A 33 9.54 -29.19 18.21
CA ARG A 33 10.86 -28.74 18.71
C ARG A 33 10.90 -28.55 20.23
N ALA A 34 9.77 -28.74 20.92
CA ALA A 34 9.61 -28.49 22.36
C ALA A 34 10.10 -27.09 22.79
N ARG A 35 9.97 -26.07 21.93
CA ARG A 35 10.39 -24.70 22.24
C ARG A 35 9.27 -23.91 22.93
N PRO A 36 9.60 -22.95 23.81
CA PRO A 36 8.58 -22.10 24.42
C PRO A 36 7.92 -21.17 23.39
N ALA A 37 6.73 -20.69 23.74
CA ALA A 37 6.09 -19.59 23.02
C ALA A 37 6.93 -18.32 23.12
N SER A 38 6.86 -17.47 22.08
CA SER A 38 7.58 -16.19 22.08
C SER A 38 6.91 -15.16 23.00
N ASP A 39 7.71 -14.43 23.77
CA ASP A 39 7.26 -13.28 24.56
C ASP A 39 7.14 -11.99 23.72
N THR A 40 7.64 -11.97 22.48
CA THR A 40 7.66 -10.78 21.61
C THR A 40 6.28 -10.10 21.45
N PRO A 41 5.15 -10.82 21.28
CA PRO A 41 3.84 -10.18 21.22
C PRO A 41 3.45 -9.46 22.52
N VAL A 42 3.80 -10.04 23.68
CA VAL A 42 3.53 -9.45 25.00
C VAL A 42 4.34 -8.17 25.18
N GLU A 43 5.63 -8.21 24.85
CA GLU A 43 6.53 -7.05 24.92
C GLU A 43 6.08 -5.93 23.98
N THR A 44 5.68 -6.30 22.76
CA THR A 44 5.17 -5.35 21.75
C THR A 44 3.93 -4.63 22.24
N VAL A 45 2.95 -5.37 22.76
CA VAL A 45 1.72 -4.77 23.29
C VAL A 45 2.03 -3.92 24.52
N SER A 46 2.89 -4.37 25.44
CA SER A 46 3.29 -3.56 26.60
C SER A 46 3.89 -2.24 26.14
N ALA A 47 4.85 -2.28 25.22
CA ALA A 47 5.53 -1.07 24.75
C ALA A 47 4.58 -0.12 23.98
N LEU A 48 3.57 -0.64 23.28
CA LEU A 48 2.54 0.18 22.64
C LEU A 48 1.61 0.83 23.67
N VAL A 49 1.15 0.07 24.65
CA VAL A 49 0.29 0.52 25.76
C VAL A 49 0.98 1.61 26.57
N ASP A 50 2.26 1.41 26.89
CA ASP A 50 3.08 2.37 27.64
C ASP A 50 3.28 3.68 26.85
N ARG A 51 3.28 3.63 25.50
CA ARG A 51 3.37 4.83 24.65
C ARG A 51 2.08 5.64 24.55
N VAL A 52 0.92 5.00 24.74
CA VAL A 52 -0.39 5.67 24.67
C VAL A 52 -0.97 5.97 26.05
N ASP A 53 -0.18 5.77 27.11
CA ASP A 53 -0.53 6.01 28.53
C ASP A 53 -1.82 5.30 28.96
N VAL A 54 -2.03 4.08 28.44
CA VAL A 54 -3.19 3.25 28.80
C VAL A 54 -2.80 2.30 29.93
N ALA A 55 -3.44 2.40 31.09
CA ALA A 55 -3.19 1.45 32.17
C ALA A 55 -3.83 0.08 31.87
N VAL A 56 -3.03 -0.99 31.83
CA VAL A 56 -3.55 -2.38 31.79
C VAL A 56 -3.82 -2.86 33.22
N PRO A 57 -5.08 -3.10 33.61
CA PRO A 57 -5.44 -3.44 34.99
C PRO A 57 -4.88 -4.79 35.47
N GLY A 58 -4.66 -4.92 36.78
CA GLY A 58 -4.24 -6.17 37.43
C GLY A 58 -2.82 -6.12 37.97
N ARG A 59 -2.48 -7.07 38.86
CA ARG A 59 -1.11 -7.21 39.40
C ARG A 59 -0.32 -8.18 38.52
N ARG A 60 0.98 -8.35 38.79
CA ARG A 60 1.99 -9.08 37.98
C ARG A 60 1.42 -10.15 37.03
N ARG A 61 0.76 -11.19 37.57
CA ARG A 61 0.22 -12.32 36.79
C ARG A 61 -1.00 -11.92 35.97
N GLU A 62 -1.95 -11.21 36.56
CA GLU A 62 -3.14 -10.76 35.84
C GLU A 62 -2.78 -9.81 34.69
N ARG A 63 -1.83 -8.90 34.89
CA ARG A 63 -1.33 -8.00 33.84
C ARG A 63 -0.68 -8.79 32.71
N ARG A 64 0.15 -9.78 33.01
CA ARG A 64 0.79 -10.62 31.98
C ARG A 64 -0.25 -11.40 31.15
N HIS A 65 -1.21 -12.06 31.77
CA HIS A 65 -2.28 -12.76 31.04
C HIS A 65 -3.11 -11.83 30.14
N ARG A 66 -3.37 -10.58 30.57
CA ARG A 66 -4.05 -9.59 29.74
C ARG A 66 -3.20 -9.19 28.54
N LEU A 67 -1.90 -8.96 28.73
CA LEU A 67 -0.98 -8.63 27.64
C LEU A 67 -0.82 -9.80 26.65
N GLU A 68 -0.78 -11.04 27.13
CA GLU A 68 -0.80 -12.26 26.30
C GLU A 68 -2.07 -12.30 25.44
N GLY A 69 -3.25 -12.10 26.05
CA GLY A 69 -4.52 -12.06 25.34
C GLY A 69 -4.58 -10.93 24.29
N LEU A 70 -4.12 -9.72 24.65
CA LEU A 70 -4.04 -8.59 23.73
C LEU A 70 -3.07 -8.85 22.57
N GLY A 71 -1.93 -9.51 22.84
CA GLY A 71 -0.97 -9.92 21.81
C GLY A 71 -1.60 -10.88 20.79
N GLY A 72 -2.34 -11.89 21.28
CA GLY A 72 -3.08 -12.81 20.42
C GLY A 72 -4.17 -12.13 19.58
N LEU A 73 -4.90 -11.18 20.17
CA LEU A 73 -5.91 -10.38 19.46
C LEU A 73 -5.27 -9.49 18.39
N ALA A 74 -4.16 -8.81 18.70
CA ALA A 74 -3.44 -7.96 17.76
C ALA A 74 -2.89 -8.77 16.57
N GLY A 75 -2.31 -9.94 16.82
CA GLY A 75 -1.87 -10.85 15.76
C GLY A 75 -3.02 -11.31 14.87
N SER A 76 -4.15 -11.71 15.47
CA SER A 76 -5.34 -12.14 14.72
C SER A 76 -5.93 -11.00 13.89
N ALA A 77 -6.05 -9.81 14.47
CA ALA A 77 -6.52 -8.61 13.78
C ALA A 77 -5.62 -8.24 12.61
N THR A 78 -4.30 -8.37 12.76
CA THR A 78 -3.32 -8.13 11.69
C THR A 78 -3.55 -9.08 10.51
N GLY A 79 -3.65 -10.39 10.76
CA GLY A 79 -3.91 -11.37 9.70
C GLY A 79 -5.26 -11.18 9.01
N VAL A 80 -6.32 -10.82 9.76
CA VAL A 80 -7.63 -10.49 9.18
C VAL A 80 -7.56 -9.22 8.32
N ALA A 81 -6.87 -8.19 8.78
CA ALA A 81 -6.71 -6.92 8.06
C ALA A 81 -5.95 -7.11 6.75
N VAL A 82 -4.84 -7.87 6.76
CA VAL A 82 -4.08 -8.20 5.54
C VAL A 82 -4.96 -8.92 4.53
N GLY A 83 -5.76 -9.90 4.96
CA GLY A 83 -6.71 -10.59 4.11
C GLY A 83 -7.80 -9.65 3.56
N ALA A 84 -8.36 -8.78 4.38
CA ALA A 84 -9.38 -7.81 3.98
C ALA A 84 -8.87 -6.88 2.88
N VAL A 85 -7.65 -6.34 3.04
CA VAL A 85 -6.98 -5.53 2.02
C VAL A 85 -6.78 -6.33 0.74
N ALA A 86 -6.30 -7.57 0.83
CA ALA A 86 -6.12 -8.42 -0.33
C ALA A 86 -7.43 -8.71 -1.09
N GLY A 87 -8.53 -8.93 -0.37
CA GLY A 87 -9.86 -9.12 -0.95
C GLY A 87 -10.40 -7.86 -1.63
N ALA A 88 -10.17 -6.68 -1.04
CA ALA A 88 -10.51 -5.39 -1.65
C ALA A 88 -9.67 -5.12 -2.91
N LEU A 89 -8.38 -5.43 -2.89
CA LEU A 89 -7.51 -5.32 -4.07
C LEU A 89 -7.98 -6.27 -5.18
N ARG A 90 -8.38 -7.50 -4.83
CA ARG A 90 -8.91 -8.47 -5.79
C ARG A 90 -10.21 -8.02 -6.44
N SER A 91 -11.15 -7.48 -5.66
CA SER A 91 -12.40 -6.91 -6.21
C SER A 91 -12.16 -5.65 -7.06
N ALA A 92 -11.07 -4.93 -6.81
CA ALA A 92 -10.61 -3.84 -7.66
C ALA A 92 -9.88 -4.29 -8.94
N GLY A 93 -9.63 -5.59 -9.13
CA GLY A 93 -9.01 -6.17 -10.33
C GLY A 93 -7.56 -6.65 -10.15
N VAL A 94 -6.97 -6.54 -8.95
CA VAL A 94 -5.61 -7.05 -8.69
C VAL A 94 -5.65 -8.56 -8.54
N ARG A 95 -5.14 -9.28 -9.55
CA ARG A 95 -5.15 -10.75 -9.59
C ARG A 95 -3.74 -11.26 -9.86
N LEU A 96 -3.06 -11.68 -8.80
CA LEU A 96 -1.73 -12.30 -8.92
C LEU A 96 -1.87 -13.82 -9.12
N PRO A 97 -1.07 -14.44 -10.00
CA PRO A 97 -0.97 -15.89 -10.06
C PRO A 97 -0.42 -16.42 -8.73
N ALA A 98 -0.73 -17.67 -8.36
CA ALA A 98 -0.39 -18.24 -7.06
C ALA A 98 1.11 -18.11 -6.71
N VAL A 99 1.99 -18.29 -7.70
CA VAL A 99 3.46 -18.15 -7.55
C VAL A 99 3.89 -16.77 -7.05
N LEU A 100 3.13 -15.71 -7.33
CA LEU A 100 3.37 -14.36 -6.82
C LEU A 100 2.47 -14.01 -5.64
N GLY A 101 1.21 -14.44 -5.70
CA GLY A 101 0.20 -14.10 -4.70
C GLY A 101 0.47 -14.71 -3.33
N VAL A 102 0.91 -15.96 -3.27
CA VAL A 102 1.22 -16.65 -2.01
C VAL A 102 2.39 -15.99 -1.28
N PRO A 103 3.59 -15.82 -1.91
CA PRO A 103 4.69 -15.12 -1.24
C PRO A 103 4.35 -13.68 -0.88
N ALA A 104 3.64 -12.95 -1.73
CA ALA A 104 3.27 -11.56 -1.46
C ALA A 104 2.36 -11.43 -0.22
N LEU A 105 1.38 -12.33 -0.06
CA LEU A 105 0.49 -12.33 1.11
C LEU A 105 1.23 -12.73 2.38
N GLY A 106 2.10 -13.75 2.30
CA GLY A 106 2.95 -14.14 3.42
C GLY A 106 3.89 -13.01 3.86
N ALA A 107 4.60 -12.40 2.91
CA ALA A 107 5.48 -11.27 3.17
C ALA A 107 4.73 -10.04 3.72
N ALA A 108 3.50 -9.78 3.25
CA ALA A 108 2.67 -8.69 3.77
C ALA A 108 2.26 -8.94 5.24
N ALA A 109 1.88 -10.17 5.59
CA ALA A 109 1.58 -10.54 6.97
C ALA A 109 2.81 -10.45 7.86
N MET A 110 3.94 -10.99 7.41
CA MET A 110 5.24 -10.95 8.10
C MET A 110 5.70 -9.52 8.35
N LEU A 111 5.66 -8.66 7.32
CA LEU A 111 5.98 -7.24 7.47
C LEU A 111 5.04 -6.54 8.45
N ALA A 112 3.75 -6.88 8.42
CA ALA A 112 2.76 -6.26 9.30
C ALA A 112 2.96 -6.66 10.78
N SER A 113 3.42 -7.88 11.06
CA SER A 113 3.78 -8.30 12.41
C SER A 113 5.14 -7.77 12.86
N ASP A 114 6.14 -7.76 11.99
CA ASP A 114 7.54 -7.54 12.38
C ASP A 114 7.95 -6.08 12.37
N LEU A 115 7.33 -5.27 11.52
CA LEU A 115 7.69 -3.85 11.43
C LEU A 115 7.42 -3.10 12.74
N PRO A 116 6.30 -3.30 13.46
CA PRO A 116 6.10 -2.71 14.78
C PRO A 116 7.16 -3.15 15.78
N THR A 117 7.48 -4.44 15.83
CA THR A 117 8.42 -5.00 16.82
C THR A 117 9.85 -4.52 16.56
N ALA A 118 10.26 -4.46 15.30
CA ALA A 118 11.55 -3.91 14.89
C ALA A 118 11.66 -2.40 15.19
N ARG A 119 10.59 -1.62 14.94
CA ARG A 119 10.57 -0.18 15.28
C ARG A 119 10.56 0.10 16.78
N LEU A 120 10.10 -0.85 17.58
CA LEU A 120 10.20 -0.80 19.04
C LEU A 120 11.58 -1.19 19.55
N GLY A 121 12.47 -1.68 18.68
CA GLY A 121 13.80 -2.16 19.06
C GLY A 121 13.78 -3.52 19.77
N LEU A 122 12.67 -4.25 19.70
CA LEU A 122 12.52 -5.56 20.34
C LEU A 122 13.17 -6.69 19.52
N THR A 123 13.36 -6.48 18.22
CA THR A 123 14.01 -7.42 17.31
C THR A 123 14.75 -6.69 16.20
N ASP A 124 15.76 -7.33 15.61
CA ASP A 124 16.50 -6.82 14.44
C ASP A 124 16.59 -7.92 13.36
N PRO A 125 15.74 -7.88 12.31
CA PRO A 125 15.75 -8.86 11.23
C PRO A 125 17.10 -9.00 10.51
N ARG A 126 17.97 -8.00 10.60
CA ARG A 126 19.31 -8.02 10.00
C ARG A 126 20.29 -8.91 10.75
N ARG A 127 19.96 -9.28 11.98
CA ARG A 127 20.79 -10.11 12.88
C ARG A 127 20.20 -11.50 13.10
N TRP A 128 19.05 -11.81 12.50
CA TRP A 128 18.40 -13.11 12.64
C TRP A 128 19.27 -14.24 12.09
N SER A 129 19.30 -15.35 12.82
CA SER A 129 19.89 -16.58 12.31
C SER A 129 19.01 -17.16 11.19
N SER A 130 19.55 -18.11 10.43
CA SER A 130 18.75 -18.85 9.42
C SER A 130 17.58 -19.61 10.05
N VAL A 131 17.72 -20.04 11.32
CA VAL A 131 16.68 -20.73 12.07
C VAL A 131 15.56 -19.76 12.44
N ASP A 132 15.90 -18.55 12.88
CA ASP A 132 14.91 -17.50 13.20
C ASP A 132 14.13 -17.11 11.94
N TRP A 133 14.85 -16.90 10.83
CA TRP A 133 14.24 -16.66 9.52
C TRP A 133 13.29 -17.79 9.11
N ALA A 134 13.69 -19.05 9.26
CA ALA A 134 12.83 -20.17 8.90
C ALA A 134 11.60 -20.29 9.81
N ALA A 135 11.77 -20.10 11.12
CA ALA A 135 10.70 -20.13 12.10
C ALA A 135 9.66 -19.03 11.87
N ASP A 136 10.05 -17.95 11.20
CA ASP A 136 9.17 -16.84 10.86
C ASP A 136 8.58 -16.95 9.44
N VAL A 137 9.40 -17.24 8.43
CA VAL A 137 8.94 -17.34 7.04
C VAL A 137 7.96 -18.49 6.82
N VAL A 138 8.18 -19.65 7.46
CA VAL A 138 7.35 -20.85 7.20
C VAL A 138 5.88 -20.64 7.62
N PRO A 139 5.56 -20.18 8.85
CA PRO A 139 4.18 -19.85 9.23
C PRO A 139 3.55 -18.77 8.34
N HIS A 140 4.32 -17.77 7.92
CA HIS A 140 3.82 -16.72 7.02
C HIS A 140 3.57 -17.20 5.59
N LEU A 141 4.36 -18.17 5.09
CA LEU A 141 4.04 -18.85 3.84
C LEU A 141 2.77 -19.69 3.96
N ALA A 142 2.56 -20.38 5.09
CA ALA A 142 1.31 -21.11 5.36
C ALA A 142 0.10 -20.17 5.38
N TYR A 143 0.24 -18.99 6.00
CA TYR A 143 -0.73 -17.89 5.90
C TYR A 143 -1.03 -17.54 4.44
N GLY A 144 0.02 -17.25 3.66
CA GLY A 144 -0.09 -16.84 2.27
C GLY A 144 -0.80 -17.88 1.40
N VAL A 145 -0.50 -19.17 1.59
CA VAL A 145 -1.15 -20.28 0.88
C VAL A 145 -2.65 -20.32 1.20
N ALA A 146 -3.01 -20.34 2.48
CA ALA A 146 -4.41 -20.46 2.89
C ALA A 146 -5.23 -19.22 2.48
N THR A 147 -4.71 -18.01 2.70
CA THR A 147 -5.38 -16.78 2.28
C THR A 147 -5.55 -16.72 0.76
N HIS A 148 -4.52 -17.07 -0.01
CA HIS A 148 -4.62 -17.09 -1.47
C HIS A 148 -5.66 -18.12 -1.96
N ALA A 149 -5.64 -19.33 -1.41
CA ALA A 149 -6.58 -20.39 -1.78
C ALA A 149 -8.03 -20.00 -1.46
N THR A 150 -8.29 -19.38 -0.31
CA THR A 150 -9.64 -18.89 0.06
C THR A 150 -10.09 -17.74 -0.83
N LEU A 151 -9.21 -16.80 -1.19
CA LEU A 151 -9.55 -15.76 -2.17
C LEU A 151 -9.84 -16.36 -3.55
N ALA A 152 -9.00 -17.29 -4.02
CA ALA A 152 -9.20 -17.93 -5.32
C ALA A 152 -10.50 -18.75 -5.36
N SER A 153 -10.88 -19.41 -4.27
CA SER A 153 -12.13 -20.19 -4.21
C SER A 153 -13.36 -19.29 -4.16
N THR A 154 -13.35 -18.24 -3.34
CA THR A 154 -14.51 -17.34 -3.14
C THR A 154 -14.79 -16.43 -4.34
N PHE A 155 -13.80 -16.18 -5.19
CA PHE A 155 -13.93 -15.41 -6.43
C PHE A 155 -14.07 -16.28 -7.69
N ARG A 156 -14.01 -17.62 -7.58
CA ARG A 156 -13.98 -18.54 -8.72
C ARG A 156 -15.12 -18.33 -9.72
N ALA A 157 -16.33 -18.07 -9.25
CA ALA A 157 -17.49 -17.85 -10.13
C ALA A 157 -17.35 -16.56 -10.95
N GLU A 158 -16.93 -15.45 -10.31
CA GLU A 158 -16.68 -14.17 -10.97
C GLU A 158 -15.50 -14.25 -11.94
N ASP A 159 -14.47 -15.02 -11.59
CA ASP A 159 -13.33 -15.28 -12.48
C ASP A 159 -13.75 -16.07 -13.73
N ARG A 160 -14.65 -17.06 -13.58
CA ARG A 160 -15.22 -17.81 -14.71
C ARG A 160 -16.09 -16.94 -15.61
N GLU A 161 -17.03 -16.18 -15.02
CA GLU A 161 -17.89 -15.27 -15.78
C GLU A 161 -17.06 -14.27 -16.58
N ARG A 162 -15.96 -13.76 -16.01
CA ARG A 162 -15.05 -12.86 -16.72
C ARG A 162 -14.28 -13.53 -17.85
N ALA A 163 -13.93 -14.81 -17.70
CA ALA A 163 -13.27 -15.57 -18.75
C ALA A 163 -14.22 -15.90 -19.91
N GLU A 164 -15.49 -16.16 -19.61
CA GLU A 164 -16.53 -16.51 -20.59
C GLU A 164 -17.11 -15.27 -21.30
N HIS A 165 -17.23 -14.15 -20.58
CA HIS A 165 -17.83 -12.90 -21.07
C HIS A 165 -16.90 -11.68 -20.88
N PRO A 166 -15.71 -11.68 -21.49
CA PRO A 166 -14.71 -10.62 -21.27
C PRO A 166 -15.19 -9.22 -21.66
N GLU A 167 -16.15 -9.11 -22.59
CA GLU A 167 -16.73 -7.86 -23.07
C GLU A 167 -17.53 -7.09 -22.00
N ARG A 168 -17.97 -7.77 -20.94
CA ARG A 168 -18.73 -7.16 -19.83
C ARG A 168 -17.84 -6.46 -18.80
N PHE A 169 -16.53 -6.69 -18.84
CA PHE A 169 -15.59 -6.22 -17.83
C PHE A 169 -14.58 -5.22 -18.40
N PRO A 170 -14.02 -4.32 -17.59
CA PRO A 170 -12.87 -3.52 -17.97
C PRO A 170 -11.69 -4.42 -18.38
N ARG A 171 -10.88 -3.93 -19.32
CA ARG A 171 -9.72 -4.68 -19.81
C ARG A 171 -8.65 -4.78 -18.71
N PRO A 172 -7.91 -5.89 -18.61
CA PRO A 172 -6.76 -5.98 -17.73
C PRO A 172 -5.75 -4.85 -18.03
N ALA A 173 -5.15 -4.29 -16.98
CA ALA A 173 -4.11 -3.28 -17.15
C ALA A 173 -2.90 -3.88 -17.88
N THR A 174 -2.46 -3.21 -18.96
CA THR A 174 -1.26 -3.59 -19.70
C THR A 174 0.00 -3.07 -19.01
N THR A 175 1.17 -3.60 -19.36
CA THR A 175 2.46 -3.07 -18.88
C THR A 175 2.61 -1.57 -19.17
N GLY A 176 2.17 -1.11 -20.34
CA GLY A 176 2.19 0.32 -20.69
C GLY A 176 1.25 1.15 -19.81
N ALA A 177 0.05 0.64 -19.51
CA ALA A 177 -0.89 1.31 -18.59
C ALA A 177 -0.33 1.38 -17.16
N LEU A 178 0.30 0.30 -16.68
CA LEU A 178 0.93 0.25 -15.36
C LEU A 178 2.14 1.18 -15.29
N ALA A 179 3.00 1.21 -16.31
CA ALA A 179 4.15 2.10 -16.36
C ALA A 179 3.72 3.58 -16.32
N ARG A 180 2.66 3.94 -17.04
CA ARG A 180 2.06 5.27 -16.98
C ARG A 180 1.48 5.62 -15.60
N ALA A 181 0.80 4.67 -14.96
CA ALA A 181 0.31 4.84 -13.60
C ALA A 181 1.46 5.04 -12.59
N VAL A 182 2.55 4.27 -12.73
CA VAL A 182 3.78 4.44 -11.93
C VAL A 182 4.39 5.82 -12.15
N ALA A 183 4.55 6.26 -13.39
CA ALA A 183 5.11 7.59 -13.68
C ALA A 183 4.24 8.72 -13.11
N LEU A 184 2.92 8.62 -13.27
CA LEU A 184 1.97 9.59 -12.71
C LEU A 184 2.00 9.59 -11.17
N GLY A 185 2.09 8.42 -10.55
CA GLY A 185 2.23 8.24 -9.12
C GLY A 185 3.54 8.85 -8.60
N ALA A 186 4.67 8.52 -9.22
CA ALA A 186 5.98 9.06 -8.86
C ALA A 186 6.02 10.59 -9.01
N ALA A 187 5.46 11.13 -10.09
CA ALA A 187 5.33 12.58 -10.28
C ALA A 187 4.51 13.22 -9.16
N THR A 188 3.35 12.64 -8.83
CA THR A 188 2.50 13.09 -7.72
C THR A 188 3.21 12.98 -6.36
N GLY A 189 4.00 11.93 -6.14
CA GLY A 189 4.78 11.76 -4.92
C GLY A 189 5.87 12.83 -4.74
N ALA A 190 6.58 13.14 -5.83
CA ALA A 190 7.56 14.21 -5.87
C ALA A 190 6.88 15.60 -5.70
N ARG A 191 5.79 15.85 -6.45
CA ARG A 191 5.01 17.10 -6.45
C ARG A 191 3.51 16.80 -6.61
N SER A 192 2.72 17.08 -5.57
CA SER A 192 1.37 16.50 -5.45
C SER A 192 0.39 16.96 -6.54
N THR A 193 0.61 18.13 -7.13
CA THR A 193 -0.29 18.78 -8.09
C THR A 193 0.11 18.62 -9.55
N PHE A 194 1.34 18.20 -9.89
CA PHE A 194 1.77 18.03 -11.28
C PHE A 194 1.00 16.92 -12.00
N GLY A 195 0.74 15.81 -11.32
CA GLY A 195 -0.08 14.73 -11.86
C GLY A 195 -1.49 15.18 -12.22
N SER A 196 -2.14 15.93 -11.32
CA SER A 196 -3.49 16.46 -11.54
C SER A 196 -3.55 17.49 -12.67
N ALA A 197 -2.57 18.38 -12.76
CA ALA A 197 -2.47 19.34 -13.86
C ALA A 197 -2.30 18.65 -15.21
N ALA A 198 -1.38 17.67 -15.30
CA ALA A 198 -1.18 16.91 -16.53
C ALA A 198 -2.45 16.16 -16.97
N ILE A 199 -3.20 15.57 -16.03
CA ILE A 199 -4.50 14.94 -16.32
C ILE A 199 -5.51 15.97 -16.84
N ALA A 200 -5.66 17.11 -16.17
CA ALA A 200 -6.61 18.15 -16.58
C ALA A 200 -6.35 18.66 -18.01
N TRP A 201 -5.07 18.85 -18.37
CA TRP A 201 -4.67 19.28 -19.71
C TRP A 201 -4.82 18.20 -20.78
N ARG A 202 -4.79 16.92 -20.40
CA ARG A 202 -4.97 15.76 -21.30
C ARG A 202 -6.41 15.25 -21.36
N ALA A 203 -7.29 15.76 -20.50
CA ALA A 203 -8.68 15.33 -20.42
C ALA A 203 -9.53 15.93 -21.55
N CYS A 204 -10.44 15.10 -22.08
CA CYS A 204 -11.48 15.49 -23.03
C CYS A 204 -12.87 15.37 -22.40
N PRO A 205 -13.86 16.16 -22.85
CA PRO A 205 -15.24 16.07 -22.35
C PRO A 205 -15.87 14.68 -22.49
N ASP A 206 -15.48 13.93 -23.52
CA ASP A 206 -15.97 12.57 -23.80
C ASP A 206 -15.30 11.47 -22.96
N ASP A 207 -14.31 11.83 -22.13
CA ASP A 207 -13.62 10.86 -21.28
C ASP A 207 -14.57 10.27 -20.22
N ARG A 208 -14.35 9.01 -19.88
CA ARG A 208 -15.09 8.32 -18.82
C ARG A 208 -14.46 8.58 -17.45
N GLY A 209 -15.30 8.63 -16.41
CA GLY A 209 -14.85 8.74 -15.02
C GLY A 209 -14.65 10.18 -14.53
N PRO A 210 -14.06 10.35 -13.33
CA PRO A 210 -14.00 11.65 -12.65
C PRO A 210 -13.10 12.68 -13.38
N GLY A 211 -12.14 12.21 -14.18
CA GLY A 211 -11.21 13.07 -14.92
C GLY A 211 -11.88 14.03 -15.92
N ARG A 212 -13.08 13.71 -16.44
CA ARG A 212 -13.81 14.57 -17.39
C ARG A 212 -14.18 15.93 -16.80
N VAL A 213 -14.37 16.01 -15.48
CA VAL A 213 -14.70 17.26 -14.78
C VAL A 213 -13.56 18.28 -14.91
N LEU A 214 -12.33 17.80 -15.09
CA LEU A 214 -11.15 18.63 -15.25
C LEU A 214 -10.92 19.09 -16.70
N ALA A 215 -11.67 18.57 -17.68
CA ALA A 215 -11.46 18.85 -19.11
C ALA A 215 -11.83 20.29 -19.51
N GLY A 216 -12.66 20.98 -18.72
CA GLY A 216 -13.09 22.35 -18.98
C GLY A 216 -12.02 23.41 -18.65
N ARG A 217 -12.17 24.62 -19.22
CA ARG A 217 -11.31 25.78 -18.96
C ARG A 217 -11.10 26.09 -17.47
N PHE A 218 -12.16 25.94 -16.68
CA PHE A 218 -12.10 26.14 -15.23
C PHE A 218 -11.33 25.02 -14.51
N GLY A 219 -11.51 23.76 -14.93
CA GLY A 219 -10.77 22.62 -14.37
C GLY A 219 -9.28 22.71 -14.65
N ARG A 220 -8.90 23.06 -15.88
CA ARG A 220 -7.49 23.32 -16.25
C ARG A 220 -6.91 24.50 -15.49
N GLY A 221 -7.66 25.60 -15.39
CA GLY A 221 -7.25 26.78 -14.62
C GLY A 221 -7.02 26.45 -13.14
N ALA A 222 -7.97 25.78 -12.50
CA ALA A 222 -7.87 25.38 -11.09
C ALA A 222 -6.71 24.40 -10.84
N ALA A 223 -6.51 23.40 -11.71
CA ALA A 223 -5.40 22.45 -11.57
C ALA A 223 -4.03 23.14 -11.78
N THR A 224 -3.94 24.08 -12.72
CA THR A 224 -2.73 24.86 -12.96
C THR A 224 -2.43 25.80 -11.80
N LEU A 225 -3.45 26.48 -11.26
CA LEU A 225 -3.31 27.35 -10.08
C LEU A 225 -2.92 26.55 -8.84
N GLY A 226 -3.50 25.36 -8.64
CA GLY A 226 -3.08 24.44 -7.58
C GLY A 226 -1.61 24.03 -7.72
N ALA A 227 -1.17 23.73 -8.94
CA ALA A 227 0.23 23.39 -9.22
C ALA A 227 1.21 24.53 -8.94
N LEU A 228 0.86 25.75 -9.37
CA LEU A 228 1.67 26.94 -9.09
C LEU A 228 1.66 27.29 -7.60
N GLY A 229 0.51 27.14 -6.93
CA GLY A 229 0.34 27.40 -5.50
C GLY A 229 1.17 26.46 -4.62
N GLU A 230 1.18 25.16 -4.93
CA GLU A 230 2.02 24.19 -4.21
C GLU A 230 3.51 24.47 -4.47
N ALA A 231 3.90 24.78 -5.72
CA ALA A 231 5.29 25.10 -6.07
C ALA A 231 5.80 26.37 -5.37
N ALA A 232 4.93 27.37 -5.18
CA ALA A 232 5.27 28.59 -4.45
C ALA A 232 5.27 28.37 -2.92
N GLY A 233 4.35 27.55 -2.41
CA GLY A 233 4.18 27.26 -0.98
C GLY A 233 5.25 26.33 -0.39
N ASP A 234 5.88 25.47 -1.20
CA ASP A 234 6.89 24.48 -0.77
C ASP A 234 8.12 25.09 -0.08
N LYS A 235 8.29 26.41 -0.15
CA LYS A 235 9.37 27.16 0.50
C LYS A 235 8.99 27.73 1.87
N HIS A 236 7.75 27.55 2.31
CA HIS A 236 7.26 28.12 3.55
C HIS A 236 7.47 27.16 4.75
N PRO A 237 8.06 27.61 5.87
CA PRO A 237 8.37 26.75 7.03
C PRO A 237 7.16 26.05 7.66
N ALA A 238 5.94 26.57 7.45
CA ALA A 238 4.70 25.99 7.98
C ALA A 238 4.14 24.82 7.13
N VAL A 239 4.74 24.49 5.98
CA VAL A 239 4.30 23.36 5.16
C VAL A 239 4.81 22.05 5.79
N PRO A 240 3.92 21.08 6.11
CA PRO A 240 4.34 19.83 6.71
C PRO A 240 5.29 19.03 5.79
N PRO A 241 6.24 18.26 6.35
CA PRO A 241 7.12 17.42 5.56
C PRO A 241 6.33 16.43 4.69
N ARG A 242 6.78 16.23 3.44
CA ARG A 242 6.16 15.29 2.49
C ARG A 242 6.08 13.83 2.97
N THR A 243 6.91 13.46 3.94
CA THR A 243 6.94 12.13 4.56
C THR A 243 6.08 12.04 5.81
N ALA A 244 5.67 13.16 6.39
CA ALA A 244 4.77 13.19 7.53
C ALA A 244 3.34 12.88 7.07
N PRO A 245 2.47 12.29 7.92
CA PRO A 245 1.10 11.95 7.55
C PRO A 245 0.30 13.06 6.84
N PRO A 246 0.28 14.33 7.32
CA PRO A 246 -0.46 15.39 6.64
C PRO A 246 0.11 15.77 5.26
N GLY A 247 1.41 15.55 5.01
CA GLY A 247 2.03 15.78 3.70
C GLY A 247 1.92 14.58 2.76
N LEU A 248 1.92 13.35 3.29
CA LEU A 248 1.86 12.12 2.52
C LEU A 248 0.43 11.79 2.06
N ALA A 249 -0.57 11.97 2.94
CA ALA A 249 -1.96 11.67 2.64
C ALA A 249 -2.47 12.29 1.32
N PRO A 250 -2.32 13.61 1.06
CA PRO A 250 -2.77 14.20 -0.21
C PRO A 250 -2.04 13.64 -1.43
N ARG A 251 -0.75 13.27 -1.31
CA ARG A 251 0.00 12.66 -2.42
C ARG A 251 -0.54 11.29 -2.79
N LEU A 252 -0.84 10.46 -1.79
CA LEU A 252 -1.39 9.12 -2.01
C LEU A 252 -2.81 9.19 -2.58
N THR A 253 -3.65 10.12 -2.07
CA THR A 253 -5.02 10.27 -2.56
C THR A 253 -5.06 10.82 -3.99
N LEU A 254 -4.23 11.81 -4.31
CA LEU A 254 -4.11 12.35 -5.67
C LEU A 254 -3.52 11.33 -6.65
N ALA A 255 -2.54 10.52 -6.22
CA ALA A 255 -1.96 9.47 -7.05
C ALA A 255 -3.00 8.38 -7.37
N ALA A 256 -3.76 7.94 -6.36
CA ALA A 256 -4.87 7.01 -6.53
C ALA A 256 -5.96 7.58 -7.45
N GLY A 257 -6.40 8.81 -7.21
CA GLY A 257 -7.41 9.48 -8.04
C GLY A 257 -6.96 9.69 -9.49
N GLY A 258 -5.69 10.04 -9.69
CA GLY A 258 -5.10 10.18 -11.02
C GLY A 258 -5.03 8.86 -11.78
N ALA A 259 -4.62 7.78 -11.11
CA ALA A 259 -4.60 6.45 -11.68
C ALA A 259 -6.01 5.92 -12.03
N ASP A 260 -7.00 6.15 -11.15
CA ASP A 260 -8.41 5.83 -11.42
C ASP A 260 -8.93 6.59 -12.65
N ALA A 261 -8.64 7.89 -12.74
CA ALA A 261 -9.04 8.71 -13.87
C ALA A 261 -8.47 8.19 -15.20
N ILE A 262 -7.18 7.87 -15.27
CA ILE A 262 -6.57 7.35 -16.51
C ILE A 262 -7.05 5.93 -16.84
N ALA A 263 -7.24 5.07 -15.85
CA ALA A 263 -7.70 3.70 -16.07
C ALA A 263 -9.12 3.69 -16.63
N ARG A 264 -10.03 4.48 -16.05
CA ARG A 264 -11.40 4.62 -16.55
C ARG A 264 -11.48 5.25 -17.94
N ARG A 265 -10.66 6.28 -18.19
CA ARG A 265 -10.55 6.93 -19.51
C ARG A 265 -10.16 5.92 -20.59
N ASP A 266 -9.16 5.10 -20.30
CA ASP A 266 -8.59 4.16 -21.27
C ASP A 266 -9.30 2.77 -21.26
N GLY A 267 -10.30 2.58 -20.38
CA GLY A 267 -11.12 1.36 -20.31
C GLY A 267 -10.44 0.17 -19.61
N TYR A 268 -9.46 0.43 -18.74
CA TYR A 268 -8.74 -0.57 -17.96
C TYR A 268 -9.30 -0.76 -16.55
N GLU A 269 -8.98 -1.91 -15.94
CA GLU A 269 -9.19 -2.16 -14.52
C GLU A 269 -8.45 -1.14 -13.66
N VAL A 270 -9.16 -0.59 -12.68
CA VAL A 270 -8.67 0.51 -11.84
C VAL A 270 -7.64 0.02 -10.81
N GLY A 271 -7.88 -1.13 -10.18
CA GLY A 271 -7.13 -1.59 -9.02
C GLY A 271 -5.62 -1.68 -9.24
N PRO A 272 -5.14 -2.39 -10.28
CA PRO A 272 -3.71 -2.49 -10.54
C PRO A 272 -3.02 -1.14 -10.73
N GLY A 273 -3.64 -0.22 -11.48
CA GLY A 273 -3.12 1.13 -11.71
C GLY A 273 -3.05 1.95 -10.43
N VAL A 274 -4.13 1.95 -9.63
CA VAL A 274 -4.17 2.65 -8.34
C VAL A 274 -3.11 2.12 -7.37
N LEU A 275 -2.93 0.80 -7.31
CA LEU A 275 -1.95 0.16 -6.44
C LEU A 275 -0.52 0.62 -6.78
N VAL A 276 -0.12 0.50 -8.05
CA VAL A 276 1.25 0.84 -8.47
C VAL A 276 1.51 2.35 -8.42
N ALA A 277 0.51 3.18 -8.72
CA ALA A 277 0.63 4.64 -8.62
C ALA A 277 0.80 5.10 -7.17
N THR A 278 0.02 4.53 -6.24
CA THR A 278 0.10 4.87 -4.82
C THR A 278 1.45 4.43 -4.23
N ALA A 279 1.92 3.23 -4.59
CA ALA A 279 3.24 2.74 -4.19
C ALA A 279 4.38 3.62 -4.74
N ALA A 280 4.30 4.01 -6.02
CA ALA A 280 5.26 4.91 -6.63
C ALA A 280 5.25 6.31 -5.99
N ALA A 281 4.08 6.82 -5.63
CA ALA A 281 3.94 8.10 -4.94
C ALA A 281 4.58 8.09 -3.55
N ALA A 282 4.35 7.02 -2.78
CA ALA A 282 5.04 6.82 -1.51
C ALA A 282 6.56 6.75 -1.72
N GLY A 283 7.02 5.90 -2.65
CA GLY A 283 8.44 5.73 -2.97
C GLY A 283 9.13 7.05 -3.35
N ALA A 284 8.49 7.86 -4.21
CA ALA A 284 9.02 9.18 -4.58
C ALA A 284 9.01 10.18 -3.41
N ALA A 285 7.97 10.18 -2.57
CA ALA A 285 7.88 11.08 -1.41
C ALA A 285 9.00 10.82 -0.38
N PHE A 286 9.34 9.55 -0.11
CA PHE A 286 10.45 9.18 0.77
C PHE A 286 11.81 9.30 0.07
N GLY A 287 11.92 8.82 -1.18
CA GLY A 287 13.18 8.81 -1.94
C GLY A 287 13.70 10.20 -2.26
N GLY A 288 12.80 11.16 -2.51
CA GLY A 288 13.19 12.55 -2.76
C GLY A 288 13.95 13.17 -1.59
N VAL A 289 13.65 12.79 -0.33
CA VAL A 289 14.35 13.34 0.86
C VAL A 289 15.83 12.96 0.80
N GLN A 290 16.12 11.71 0.47
CA GLN A 290 17.49 11.21 0.35
C GLN A 290 18.22 11.81 -0.85
N LEU A 291 17.52 11.99 -1.98
CA LEU A 291 18.10 12.58 -3.18
C LEU A 291 18.51 14.05 -2.95
N ARG A 292 17.68 14.81 -2.23
CA ARG A 292 17.97 16.21 -1.87
C ARG A 292 19.10 16.34 -0.85
N ALA A 293 19.15 15.44 0.13
CA ALA A 293 20.29 15.37 1.07
C ALA A 293 21.60 15.10 0.33
N ALA A 294 21.62 14.12 -0.59
CA ALA A 294 22.80 13.82 -1.40
C ALA A 294 23.20 14.97 -2.34
N ALA A 295 22.24 15.70 -2.91
CA ALA A 295 22.51 16.88 -3.73
C ALA A 295 23.13 18.03 -2.91
N GLN A 296 22.62 18.28 -1.70
CA GLN A 296 23.17 19.26 -0.77
C GLN A 296 24.62 18.91 -0.40
N GLU A 297 24.92 17.64 -0.10
CA GLU A 297 26.27 17.17 0.19
C GLU A 297 27.22 17.31 -1.01
N ARG A 298 26.73 17.04 -2.23
CA ARG A 298 27.57 17.04 -3.44
C ARG A 298 27.83 18.42 -4.01
N PHE A 299 26.82 19.30 -4.01
CA PHE A 299 26.86 20.59 -4.70
C PHE A 299 26.91 21.79 -3.73
N GLY A 300 26.84 21.56 -2.42
CA GLY A 300 26.76 22.61 -1.41
C GLY A 300 25.44 23.39 -1.44
N SER A 301 24.49 22.97 -2.27
CA SER A 301 23.18 23.58 -2.43
C SER A 301 22.15 22.54 -2.88
N ASP A 302 20.95 22.67 -2.36
CA ASP A 302 19.79 21.84 -2.68
C ASP A 302 19.03 22.35 -3.92
N LEU A 303 19.34 23.56 -4.39
CA LEU A 303 18.66 24.17 -5.56
C LEU A 303 18.78 23.33 -6.84
N PRO A 304 19.96 22.82 -7.24
CA PRO A 304 20.08 21.99 -8.45
C PRO A 304 19.27 20.70 -8.35
N GLY A 305 19.25 20.07 -7.18
CA GLY A 305 18.45 18.87 -6.90
C GLY A 305 16.94 19.15 -7.02
N ALA A 306 16.48 20.26 -6.45
CA ALA A 306 15.09 20.68 -6.51
C ALA A 306 14.62 20.94 -7.97
N PHE A 307 15.40 21.65 -8.78
CA PHE A 307 15.05 21.89 -10.19
C PHE A 307 15.03 20.61 -11.03
N ALA A 308 15.98 19.70 -10.80
CA ALA A 308 16.02 18.42 -11.49
C ALA A 308 14.82 17.53 -11.11
N GLU A 309 14.45 17.51 -9.83
CA GLU A 309 13.27 16.80 -9.32
C GLU A 309 11.98 17.36 -9.95
N ASP A 310 11.83 18.68 -10.01
CA ASP A 310 10.66 19.34 -10.60
C ASP A 310 10.54 19.05 -12.10
N ALA A 311 11.65 19.14 -12.84
CA ALA A 311 11.68 18.85 -14.27
C ALA A 311 11.31 17.39 -14.54
N LEU A 312 11.88 16.45 -13.77
CA LEU A 312 11.57 15.02 -13.89
C LEU A 312 10.10 14.75 -13.54
N ALA A 313 9.58 15.34 -12.47
CA ALA A 313 8.18 15.19 -12.07
C ALA A 313 7.22 15.71 -13.16
N ALA A 314 7.52 16.85 -13.78
CA ALA A 314 6.71 17.40 -14.87
C ALA A 314 6.72 16.47 -16.10
N LEU A 315 7.88 15.94 -16.49
CA LEU A 315 8.01 15.00 -17.61
C LEU A 315 7.24 13.70 -17.36
N LEU A 316 7.40 13.12 -16.17
CA LEU A 316 6.70 11.90 -15.75
C LEU A 316 5.18 12.11 -15.69
N ALA A 317 4.72 13.25 -15.16
CA ALA A 317 3.30 13.60 -15.14
C ALA A 317 2.73 13.70 -16.56
N TRP A 318 3.41 14.42 -17.46
CA TRP A 318 2.97 14.62 -18.84
C TRP A 318 2.91 13.32 -19.65
N TRP A 319 3.92 12.46 -19.48
CA TRP A 319 3.97 11.15 -20.13
C TRP A 319 2.92 10.20 -19.53
N GLY A 320 2.82 10.13 -18.20
CA GLY A 320 1.86 9.30 -17.48
C GLY A 320 0.40 9.65 -17.82
N ALA A 321 0.09 10.94 -17.99
CA ALA A 321 -1.23 11.42 -18.40
C ALA A 321 -1.53 11.22 -19.90
N GLY A 322 -0.56 10.83 -20.72
CA GLY A 322 -0.73 10.55 -22.16
C GLY A 322 -1.77 9.46 -22.42
N ARG A 323 -2.31 9.36 -23.64
CA ARG A 323 -3.26 8.29 -24.01
C ARG A 323 -2.51 7.01 -24.40
N ALA A 324 -3.06 5.85 -24.02
CA ALA A 324 -2.61 4.59 -24.58
C ALA A 324 -2.87 4.62 -26.10
N ARG A 325 -1.84 4.32 -26.90
CA ARG A 325 -1.98 4.11 -28.34
C ARG A 325 -2.40 2.68 -28.60
#